data_AF-A0A7J7Q1G9-F1
#
_entry.id   AF-A0A7J7Q1G9-F1
#
_cell.length_a   1.000
_cell.length_b   1.000
_cell.length_c   1.000
_cell.angle_alpha   90.00
_cell.angle_beta   90.00
_cell.angle_gamma   90.00
#
_symmetry.space_group_name_H-M   'P 1'
#
loop_
_entity.id
_entity.type
_entity.pdbx_description
1 polymer ?
#
loop_
_entity_poly.entity_id
_entity_poly.type
_entity_poly.pdbx_seq_one_letter_code
_entity_poly.pdbx_strand_id
1 'polypeptide(L)'
;MAAAQPMSVDEREAKEAEEFRTGPLSVLTTSVKTNSQVLINCRNNHKLLGRVKAFDRHCNMVLENVKEMWTEIPKTGKGAKASRPVNRDRFISKMFLRGDSVIL
;
A
#
# COMPACT_ATOMS: atom_id res chain seq x y z
N MET A 1 5.84 27.86 27.30
CA MET A 1 5.55 26.96 26.16
C MET A 1 6.56 27.29 25.07
N ALA A 2 7.50 26.40 24.77
CA ALA A 2 8.46 26.62 23.70
C ALA A 2 7.75 26.44 22.35
N ALA A 3 7.67 27.51 21.57
CA ALA A 3 7.21 27.44 20.18
C ALA A 3 8.21 26.56 19.41
N ALA A 4 7.72 25.49 18.80
CA ALA A 4 8.49 24.73 17.82
C ALA A 4 8.94 25.71 16.72
N GLN A 5 10.25 25.93 16.61
CA GLN A 5 10.79 26.74 15.52
C GLN A 5 10.37 26.10 14.20
N PRO A 6 9.91 26.88 13.20
CA PRO A 6 9.64 26.33 11.88
C PRO A 6 10.98 25.92 11.26
N MET A 7 11.28 24.61 11.25
CA MET A 7 12.43 24.10 10.51
C MET A 7 12.32 24.53 9.05
N SER A 8 13.45 24.85 8.43
CA SER A 8 13.50 25.16 7.01
C SER A 8 12.97 23.98 6.18
N VAL A 9 12.45 24.26 4.98
CA VAL A 9 11.95 23.22 4.07
C VAL A 9 13.01 22.18 3.76
N ASP A 10 14.25 22.60 3.54
CA ASP A 10 15.38 21.73 3.21
C ASP A 10 15.75 20.80 4.38
N GLU A 11 15.74 21.30 5.62
CA GLU A 11 16.01 20.48 6.81
C GLU A 11 14.91 19.45 7.07
N ARG A 12 13.65 19.77 6.74
CA ARG A 12 12.54 18.80 6.82
C ARG A 12 12.69 17.69 5.80
N GLU A 13 13.05 18.02 4.56
CA GLU A 13 13.28 17.03 3.51
C GLU A 13 14.48 16.12 3.82
N ALA A 14 15.57 16.69 4.34
CA ALA A 14 16.75 15.93 4.75
C ALA A 14 16.42 14.93 5.88
N LYS A 15 15.63 15.39 6.87
CA LYS A 15 15.22 14.55 7.99
C LYS A 15 14.25 13.44 7.55
N GLU A 16 13.31 13.75 6.66
CA GLU A 16 12.41 12.74 6.07
C GLU A 16 13.19 11.69 5.25
N ALA A 17 14.18 12.11 4.46
CA ALA A 17 15.04 11.21 3.71
C ALA A 17 15.87 10.28 4.61
N GLU A 18 16.34 10.79 5.76
CA GLU A 18 17.04 9.99 6.75
C GLU A 18 16.10 8.97 7.41
N GLU A 19 14.89 9.40 7.81
CA GLU A 19 13.85 8.53 8.38
C GLU A 19 13.42 7.42 7.40
N PHE A 20 13.36 7.70 6.09
CA PHE A 20 13.11 6.69 5.06
C PHE A 20 14.26 5.69 4.88
N ARG A 21 15.47 6.03 5.29
CA ARG A 21 16.65 5.17 5.15
C ARG A 21 16.88 4.28 6.37
N THR A 22 16.65 4.80 7.57
CA THR A 22 16.96 4.10 8.83
C THR A 22 15.73 3.56 9.56
N GLY A 23 14.53 3.99 9.18
CA GLY A 23 13.26 3.61 9.82
C GLY A 23 12.57 2.37 9.23
N PRO A 24 11.36 2.05 9.71
CA PRO A 24 10.55 0.92 9.21
C PRO A 24 10.19 1.04 7.72
N LEU A 25 10.15 2.27 7.19
CA LEU A 25 9.90 2.54 5.76
C LEU A 25 11.11 2.20 4.87
N SER A 26 12.27 1.88 5.44
CA SER A 26 13.46 1.43 4.70
C SER A 26 13.21 0.18 3.85
N VAL A 27 12.25 -0.66 4.26
CA VAL A 27 11.81 -1.83 3.48
C VAL A 27 11.17 -1.39 2.15
N LEU A 28 10.39 -0.31 2.16
CA LEU A 28 9.81 0.26 0.93
C LEU A 28 10.88 0.93 0.08
N THR A 29 11.81 1.66 0.70
CA THR A 29 12.99 2.22 0.01
C THR A 29 13.79 1.13 -0.72
N THR A 30 14.00 -0.01 -0.05
CA THR A 30 14.69 -1.15 -0.65
C THR A 30 13.86 -1.75 -1.78
N SER A 31 12.55 -1.91 -1.58
CA SER A 31 11.63 -2.48 -2.57
C SER A 31 11.58 -1.67 -3.86
N VAL A 32 11.62 -0.34 -3.77
CA VAL A 32 11.69 0.55 -4.95
C VAL A 32 13.03 0.38 -5.68
N LYS A 33 14.15 0.35 -4.94
CA LYS A 33 15.50 0.21 -5.52
C LYS A 33 15.73 -1.14 -6.20
N THR A 34 15.30 -2.23 -5.56
CA THR A 34 15.43 -3.58 -6.10
C THR A 34 14.31 -3.93 -7.08
N ASN A 35 13.32 -3.04 -7.23
CA ASN A 35 12.10 -3.28 -7.99
C ASN A 35 11.41 -4.60 -7.55
N SER A 36 11.48 -4.93 -6.24
CA SER A 36 10.92 -6.16 -5.68
C SER A 36 9.39 -6.15 -5.75
N GLN A 37 8.81 -7.34 -5.82
CA GLN A 37 7.36 -7.50 -5.74
C GLN A 37 6.92 -7.48 -4.28
N VAL A 38 5.91 -6.68 -3.97
CA VAL A 38 5.33 -6.52 -2.64
C VAL A 38 3.89 -7.02 -2.64
N LEU A 39 3.49 -7.62 -1.52
CA LEU A 39 2.11 -7.99 -1.24
C LEU A 39 1.58 -7.01 -0.18
N ILE A 40 0.48 -6.32 -0.50
CA ILE A 40 -0.14 -5.30 0.33
C ILE A 40 -1.57 -5.76 0.66
N ASN A 41 -1.89 -5.89 1.95
CA ASN A 41 -3.24 -6.15 2.42
C ASN A 41 -3.95 -4.81 2.68
N CYS A 42 -5.10 -4.65 2.02
CA CYS A 42 -5.93 -3.46 2.14
C CYS A 42 -7.07 -3.67 3.16
N ARG A 43 -7.59 -2.56 3.68
CA ARG A 43 -8.69 -2.54 4.67
C ARG A 43 -10.00 -3.14 4.17
N ASN A 44 -10.21 -3.17 2.86
CA ASN A 44 -11.37 -3.82 2.24
C ASN A 44 -11.21 -5.35 2.08
N ASN A 45 -10.21 -5.97 2.73
CA ASN A 45 -9.84 -7.38 2.57
C ASN A 45 -9.38 -7.77 1.15
N HIS A 46 -9.03 -6.79 0.32
CA HIS A 46 -8.36 -7.07 -0.96
C HIS A 46 -6.85 -7.16 -0.74
N LYS A 47 -6.19 -7.99 -1.53
CA LYS A 47 -4.73 -8.13 -1.54
C LYS A 47 -4.20 -7.61 -2.87
N LEU A 48 -3.23 -6.70 -2.82
CA LEU A 48 -2.56 -6.15 -3.98
C LEU A 48 -1.16 -6.74 -4.07
N LEU A 49 -0.86 -7.43 -5.15
CA LEU A 49 0.49 -7.91 -5.45
C LEU A 49 1.05 -7.07 -6.59
N GLY A 50 2.09 -6.29 -6.35
CA GLY A 50 2.61 -5.35 -7.35
C GLY A 50 4.02 -4.89 -7.08
N ARG A 51 4.51 -3.91 -7.84
CA ARG A 51 5.83 -3.29 -7.62
C ARG A 51 5.65 -1.82 -7.28
N VAL A 52 6.30 -1.36 -6.22
CA VAL A 52 6.28 0.04 -5.80
C VAL A 52 7.25 0.84 -6.66
N LYS A 53 6.79 1.95 -7.24
CA LYS A 53 7.62 2.91 -7.96
C LYS A 53 7.95 4.14 -7.15
N ALA A 54 7.02 4.60 -6.34
CA ALA A 54 7.20 5.71 -5.42
C ALA A 54 6.33 5.49 -4.19
N PHE A 55 6.74 6.06 -3.07
CA PHE A 55 5.96 6.12 -1.84
C PHE A 55 6.20 7.46 -1.13
N ASP A 56 5.36 7.78 -0.16
CA ASP A 56 5.52 8.96 0.69
C ASP A 56 5.45 8.61 2.20
N ARG A 57 5.55 9.64 3.04
CA ARG A 57 5.46 9.52 4.51
C ARG A 57 4.13 8.99 5.04
N HIS A 58 3.05 9.10 4.27
CA HIS A 58 1.73 8.60 4.65
C HIS A 58 1.50 7.18 4.16
N CYS A 59 2.52 6.54 3.58
CA CYS A 59 2.40 5.27 2.88
C CYS A 59 1.46 5.33 1.66
N ASN A 60 1.24 6.52 1.07
CA ASN A 60 0.66 6.56 -0.27
C ASN A 60 1.69 5.97 -1.23
N MET A 61 1.23 5.17 -2.20
CA MET A 61 2.12 4.45 -3.10
C MET A 61 1.67 4.58 -4.55
N VAL A 62 2.65 4.72 -5.44
CA VAL A 62 2.48 4.53 -6.88
C VAL A 62 2.94 3.11 -7.19
N LEU A 63 2.02 2.29 -7.69
CA LEU A 63 2.24 0.89 -8.00
C LEU A 63 2.14 0.63 -9.50
N GLU A 64 2.95 -0.31 -9.99
CA GLU A 64 2.88 -0.82 -11.36
C GLU A 64 2.71 -2.33 -11.37
N ASN A 65 2.08 -2.83 -12.44
CA ASN A 65 1.79 -4.25 -12.66
C ASN A 65 1.10 -4.90 -11.46
N VAL A 66 0.01 -4.27 -11.01
CA VAL A 66 -0.73 -4.68 -9.82
C VAL A 66 -1.71 -5.77 -10.18
N LYS A 67 -1.63 -6.88 -9.44
CA LYS A 67 -2.65 -7.92 -9.40
C LYS A 67 -3.44 -7.77 -8.11
N GLU A 68 -4.68 -7.32 -8.22
CA GLU A 68 -5.62 -7.27 -7.12
C GLU A 68 -6.34 -8.61 -7.00
N MET A 69 -6.45 -9.13 -5.78
CA MET A 69 -7.05 -10.42 -5.47
C MET A 69 -8.02 -10.26 -4.30
N TRP A 70 -9.24 -10.76 -4.45
CA TRP A 70 -10.24 -10.79 -3.39
C TRP A 70 -11.12 -12.03 -3.50
N THR A 71 -11.82 -12.34 -2.42
CA THR A 71 -12.77 -13.44 -2.37
C THR A 71 -14.17 -12.87 -2.32
N GLU A 72 -14.99 -13.21 -3.30
CA GLU A 72 -16.39 -12.87 -3.34
C GLU A 72 -17.20 -14.05 -2.78
N ILE A 73 -18.13 -13.77 -1.86
CA ILE A 73 -19.09 -14.75 -1.40
C ILE A 73 -20.40 -14.41 -2.11
N PRO A 74 -20.82 -15.20 -3.12
CA PRO A 74 -22.08 -14.95 -3.80
C PRO A 74 -23.23 -14.93 -2.79
N LYS A 75 -24.11 -13.94 -2.90
CA LYS A 75 -25.34 -13.94 -2.09
C LYS A 75 -26.29 -14.96 -2.72
N THR A 76 -26.39 -16.13 -2.12
CA THR A 76 -27.43 -17.10 -2.46
C THR A 76 -28.80 -16.57 -2.01
N GLY A 77 -29.86 -16.83 -2.78
CA GLY A 77 -31.21 -16.41 -2.44
C GLY A 77 -31.67 -16.92 -1.06
N LYS A 78 -32.68 -16.26 -0.47
CA LYS A 78 -33.22 -16.62 0.85
C LYS A 78 -33.50 -18.13 0.94
N GLY A 79 -32.77 -18.82 1.83
CA GLY A 79 -32.96 -20.25 2.13
C GLY A 79 -31.92 -21.20 1.51
N ALA A 80 -31.01 -20.73 0.64
CA ALA A 80 -29.96 -21.56 0.06
C ALA A 80 -28.64 -21.49 0.86
N LYS A 81 -28.01 -22.65 1.08
CA LYS A 81 -26.69 -22.78 1.75
C LYS A 81 -25.70 -21.79 1.17
N ALA A 82 -24.89 -21.15 2.03
CA ALA A 82 -23.86 -20.20 1.62
C ALA A 82 -23.02 -20.79 0.46
N SER A 83 -22.99 -20.09 -0.67
CA SER A 83 -22.22 -20.53 -1.83
C SER A 83 -20.73 -20.55 -1.52
N ARG A 84 -20.00 -21.42 -2.23
CA ARG A 84 -18.54 -21.50 -2.10
C ARG A 84 -17.90 -20.13 -2.38
N PRO A 85 -16.93 -19.70 -1.56
CA PRO A 85 -16.18 -18.49 -1.82
C PRO A 85 -15.49 -18.59 -3.19
N VAL A 86 -15.63 -17.57 -4.02
CA VAL A 86 -15.03 -17.50 -5.36
C VAL A 86 -13.89 -16.49 -5.32
N ASN A 87 -12.69 -16.94 -5.69
CA ASN A 87 -11.54 -16.05 -5.79
C ASN A 87 -11.61 -15.30 -7.13
N ARG A 88 -11.54 -13.98 -7.05
CA ARG A 88 -11.47 -13.07 -8.19
C ARG A 88 -10.10 -12.40 -8.20
N ASP A 89 -9.59 -12.17 -9.41
CA ASP A 89 -8.43 -11.35 -9.62
C ASP A 89 -8.66 -10.32 -10.73
N ARG A 90 -7.96 -9.20 -10.61
CA ARG A 90 -7.93 -8.12 -11.60
C ARG A 90 -6.51 -7.63 -11.79
N PHE A 91 -6.15 -7.36 -13.05
CA PHE A 91 -4.86 -6.75 -13.38
C PHE A 91 -5.03 -5.26 -13.65
N ILE A 92 -4.13 -4.45 -13.08
CA ILE A 92 -4.07 -3.00 -13.26
C ILE A 92 -2.61 -2.62 -13.60
N SER A 93 -2.40 -2.00 -14.75
CA SER A 93 -1.05 -1.65 -15.22
C SER A 93 -0.36 -0.59 -14.36
N LYS A 94 -1.09 0.46 -13.95
CA LYS A 94 -0.62 1.54 -13.08
C LYS A 94 -1.71 1.92 -12.09
N MET A 95 -1.38 2.06 -10.82
CA MET A 95 -2.33 2.33 -9.75
C MET A 95 -1.75 3.31 -8.74
N PHE A 96 -2.57 4.25 -8.28
CA PHE A 96 -2.29 5.04 -7.08
C PHE A 96 -3.05 4.44 -5.90
N LEU A 97 -2.34 4.14 -4.81
CA LEU A 97 -2.89 3.62 -3.58
C LEU A 97 -2.72 4.66 -2.47
N ARG A 98 -3.82 4.96 -1.77
CA ARG A 98 -3.80 5.83 -0.60
C ARG A 98 -3.40 5.04 0.64
N GLY A 99 -2.49 5.59 1.45
CA GLY A 99 -1.89 4.93 2.61
C GLY A 99 -2.86 4.59 3.73
N ASP A 100 -3.96 5.34 3.91
CA ASP A 100 -5.00 5.00 4.89
C ASP A 100 -5.64 3.62 4.64
N SER A 101 -5.58 3.13 3.40
CA SER A 101 -6.15 1.83 3.03
C SER A 101 -5.21 0.66 3.31
N VAL A 102 -3.92 0.91 3.56
CA VAL A 102 -2.91 -0.12 3.79
C VAL A 102 -2.96 -0.59 5.24
N ILE A 103 -2.86 -1.89 5.45
CA ILE A 103 -2.77 -2.49 6.79
C ILE A 103 -1.43 -3.21 6.98
N LEU A 104 -1.09 -4.14 6.07
CA LEU A 104 0.08 -5.01 6.18
C LEU A 104 0.67 -5.31 4.80
#